data_AF-A0A2U8E512-F1
#
_entry.id   AF-A0A2U8E512-F1
#
_cell.length_a   1.000
_cell.length_b   1.000
_cell.length_c   1.000
_cell.angle_alpha   90.00
_cell.angle_beta   90.00
_cell.angle_gamma   90.00
#
_symmetry.space_group_name_H-M   'P 1'
#
loop_
_entity.id
_entity.type
_entity.pdbx_description
1 polymer ?
#
loop_
_entity_poly.entity_id
_entity_poly.type
_entity_poly.pdbx_seq_one_letter_code
_entity_poly.pdbx_strand_id
1 'polypeptide(L)'
;MPNPTRQLGANPAHICATIKTRINLRWHRACPPPPPGFVEPNPAFWREYVRLVERTITLLDAETVFEPSVIAFVQYLRATADEIETSGFTQDDARLDILKSHKNEALLRKASQLMWMDKELQTQKLVDALSGPAFATSEEMRTACKHAIALLRTYADKMERGEMKPQYKDTTDSLSERWNTLAILSRQIETILAKQLSDIEITNSERSILIEYGYTVANAMGYLAAAGDNPRDNAPRWAEVAHDPNVDESLGVATGRARALFVLYPWRGRELLCTGAVLSYYEEWAPTKRLTDAEWKEKLDSPDAPPPPDWLAPILAK
;
A
#
# COMPACT_ATOMS: atom_id res chain seq x y z
N MET A 1 -32.14 -25.80 30.00
CA MET A 1 -31.66 -24.41 30.16
C MET A 1 -30.18 -24.47 30.56
N PRO A 2 -29.30 -23.61 30.03
CA PRO A 2 -28.93 -23.56 28.62
C PRO A 2 -27.41 -23.63 28.37
N ASN A 3 -27.12 -23.86 27.09
CA ASN A 3 -25.87 -23.94 26.34
C ASN A 3 -24.95 -22.71 26.50
N PRO A 4 -23.64 -22.84 26.22
CA PRO A 4 -23.00 -21.81 25.41
C PRO A 4 -22.13 -22.41 24.30
N THR A 5 -22.74 -22.61 23.14
CA THR A 5 -22.11 -22.26 21.87
C THR A 5 -21.80 -20.76 21.91
N ARG A 6 -20.52 -20.41 21.95
CA ARG A 6 -20.04 -19.16 21.36
C ARG A 6 -18.81 -19.48 20.54
N GLN A 7 -19.07 -19.87 19.29
CA GLN A 7 -18.12 -19.70 18.21
C GLN A 7 -17.65 -18.24 18.25
N LEU A 8 -16.39 -18.03 18.65
CA LEU A 8 -15.67 -16.82 18.30
C LEU A 8 -15.41 -16.94 16.80
N GLY A 9 -16.30 -16.35 16.02
CA GLY A 9 -16.07 -16.09 14.60
C GLY A 9 -14.80 -15.25 14.49
N ALA A 10 -13.73 -15.87 14.00
CA ALA A 10 -12.55 -15.17 13.54
C ALA A 10 -12.98 -14.33 12.34
N ASN A 11 -13.16 -13.03 12.55
CA ASN A 11 -13.20 -12.05 11.50
C ASN A 11 -11.73 -11.67 11.17
N PRO A 12 -11.20 -11.89 9.95
CA PRO A 12 -9.79 -11.67 9.65
C PRO A 12 -9.39 -10.18 9.49
N ALA A 13 -10.33 -9.23 9.59
CA ALA A 13 -10.12 -7.86 9.10
C ALA A 13 -9.39 -6.87 10.05
N HIS A 14 -8.68 -7.33 11.08
CA HIS A 14 -7.95 -6.42 11.98
C HIS A 14 -6.52 -6.88 12.26
N ILE A 15 -5.66 -6.82 11.24
CA ILE A 15 -4.21 -6.75 11.43
C ILE A 15 -3.79 -5.29 11.21
N CYS A 16 -4.22 -4.42 12.12
CA CYS A 16 -3.60 -3.11 12.29
C CYS A 16 -3.22 -3.02 13.77
N ALA A 17 -1.96 -3.33 14.07
CA ALA A 17 -1.42 -3.28 15.42
C ALA A 17 -1.41 -1.81 15.89
N THR A 18 -2.52 -1.39 16.50
CA THR A 18 -2.65 -0.07 17.11
C THR A 18 -1.87 -0.05 18.43
N ILE A 19 -0.68 0.56 18.44
CA ILE A 19 -0.01 0.92 19.69
C ILE A 19 -0.66 2.21 20.21
N LYS A 20 -1.68 2.05 21.07
CA LYS A 20 -2.20 3.14 21.91
C LYS A 20 -1.29 3.37 23.11
N THR A 21 -0.08 3.89 22.92
CA THR A 21 0.72 4.37 24.06
C THR A 21 1.50 5.63 23.72
N ARG A 22 1.64 6.49 24.74
CA ARG A 22 2.40 7.74 24.64
C ARG A 22 3.89 7.42 24.48
N ILE A 23 4.35 7.21 23.25
CA ILE A 23 5.77 7.11 22.95
C ILE A 23 6.34 8.54 23.02
N ASN A 24 7.23 8.77 23.98
CA ASN A 24 8.04 9.96 24.09
C ASN A 24 9.47 9.43 24.25
N LEU A 25 10.31 9.53 23.22
CA LEU A 25 11.61 8.87 23.21
C LEU A 25 12.58 9.68 24.09
N ARG A 26 12.77 9.27 25.34
CA ARG A 26 13.85 9.85 26.17
C ARG A 26 14.70 8.80 26.86
N TRP A 27 15.99 8.89 26.60
CA TRP A 27 17.07 8.57 27.54
C TRP A 27 17.47 9.86 28.26
N HIS A 28 17.14 9.98 29.55
CA HIS A 28 17.47 11.14 30.37
C HIS A 28 18.99 11.24 30.62
N ARG A 29 19.53 12.47 30.75
CA ARG A 29 20.94 12.78 31.14
C ARG A 29 21.36 12.25 32.53
N ALA A 30 20.45 11.64 33.29
CA ALA A 30 20.72 11.02 34.60
C ALA A 30 20.42 9.51 34.63
N CYS A 31 20.17 8.88 33.47
CA CYS A 31 19.94 7.44 33.33
C CYS A 31 21.24 6.71 32.96
N PRO A 32 21.33 5.38 33.20
CA PRO A 32 22.41 4.53 32.69
C PRO A 32 22.61 4.73 31.18
N PRO A 33 23.80 4.42 30.63
CA PRO A 33 24.03 4.44 29.19
C PRO A 33 22.91 3.67 28.45
N PRO A 34 22.56 4.08 27.22
CA PRO A 34 21.55 3.39 26.46
C PRO A 34 21.86 1.89 26.42
N PRO A 35 20.85 1.01 26.52
CA PRO A 35 21.04 -0.42 26.61
C PRO A 35 21.80 -0.87 25.35
N PRO A 36 22.65 -1.89 25.49
CA PRO A 36 23.31 -2.49 24.35
C PRO A 36 22.31 -2.77 23.22
N GLY A 37 22.59 -2.27 22.02
CA GLY A 37 21.71 -2.41 20.85
C GLY A 37 20.65 -1.31 20.67
N PHE A 38 20.62 -0.27 21.52
CA PHE A 38 19.78 0.91 21.25
C PHE A 38 20.30 1.67 20.03
N VAL A 39 19.48 1.78 19.01
CA VAL A 39 19.75 2.58 17.82
C VAL A 39 19.00 3.89 17.97
N GLU A 40 19.74 5.00 18.10
CA GLU A 40 19.13 6.33 18.08
C GLU A 40 18.44 6.59 16.74
N PRO A 41 17.30 7.30 16.72
CA PRO A 41 16.68 7.71 15.47
C PRO A 41 17.68 8.50 14.62
N ASN A 42 17.92 8.07 13.39
CA ASN A 42 18.87 8.71 12.48
C ASN A 42 18.21 9.92 11.79
N PRO A 43 18.52 11.18 12.18
CA PRO A 43 17.86 12.35 11.60
C PRO A 43 18.38 12.65 10.20
N ALA A 44 19.64 12.30 9.92
CA ALA A 44 20.24 12.46 8.62
C ALA A 44 19.52 11.59 7.57
N PHE A 45 19.12 10.37 7.96
CA PHE A 45 18.29 9.52 7.10
C PHE A 45 17.01 10.21 6.67
N TRP A 46 16.22 10.73 7.62
CA TRP A 46 14.93 11.35 7.29
C TRP A 46 15.08 12.62 6.47
N ARG A 47 16.11 13.43 6.74
CA ARG A 47 16.42 14.61 5.93
C ARG A 47 16.74 14.25 4.47
N GLU A 48 17.62 13.26 4.26
CA GLU A 48 17.95 12.81 2.90
C GLU A 48 16.75 12.11 2.23
N TYR A 49 15.93 11.39 3.00
CA TYR A 49 14.71 10.76 2.50
C TYR A 49 13.69 11.80 2.02
N VAL A 50 13.43 12.84 2.81
CA VAL A 50 12.56 13.97 2.42
C VAL A 50 13.08 14.61 1.13
N ARG A 51 14.38 14.91 1.07
CA ARG A 51 15.03 15.48 -0.11
C ARG A 51 14.86 14.58 -1.35
N LEU A 52 15.03 13.27 -1.19
CA LEU A 52 14.89 12.30 -2.26
C LEU A 52 13.44 12.25 -2.77
N VAL A 53 12.47 12.20 -1.87
CA VAL A 53 11.03 12.18 -2.22
C VAL A 53 10.66 13.45 -2.98
N GLU A 54 11.03 14.63 -2.48
CA GLU A 54 10.74 15.91 -3.14
C GLU A 54 11.40 16.03 -4.51
N ARG A 55 12.68 15.64 -4.62
CA ARG A 55 13.38 15.64 -5.91
C ARG A 55 12.71 14.69 -6.90
N THR A 56 12.26 13.53 -6.43
CA THR A 56 11.56 12.56 -7.28
C THR A 56 10.25 13.15 -7.79
N ILE A 57 9.47 13.81 -6.93
CA ILE A 57 8.25 14.52 -7.33
C ILE A 57 8.55 15.55 -8.42
N THR A 58 9.57 16.40 -8.23
CA THR A 58 9.96 17.39 -9.24
C THR A 58 10.33 16.76 -10.58
N LEU A 59 11.07 15.65 -10.57
CA LEU A 59 11.44 14.95 -11.80
C LEU A 59 10.23 14.32 -12.50
N LEU A 60 9.34 13.68 -11.74
CA LEU A 60 8.12 13.09 -12.29
C LEU A 60 7.18 14.14 -12.88
N ASP A 61 7.04 15.29 -12.23
CA ASP A 61 6.24 16.42 -12.70
C ASP A 61 6.81 17.03 -13.98
N ALA A 62 8.14 17.23 -14.04
CA ALA A 62 8.82 17.75 -15.22
C ALA A 62 8.64 16.85 -16.46
N GLU A 63 8.52 15.54 -16.26
CA GLU A 63 8.25 14.54 -17.30
C GLU A 63 6.74 14.30 -17.52
N THR A 64 5.87 15.15 -16.97
CA THR A 64 4.40 15.07 -17.08
C THR A 64 3.80 13.73 -16.61
N VAL A 65 4.50 12.99 -15.74
CA VAL A 65 4.07 11.65 -15.28
C VAL A 65 2.79 11.71 -14.44
N PHE A 66 2.55 12.84 -13.77
CA PHE A 66 1.30 13.08 -13.04
C PHE A 66 0.14 13.46 -13.94
N GLU A 67 0.40 13.84 -15.19
CA GLU A 67 -0.67 14.14 -16.13
C GLU A 67 -1.37 12.84 -16.58
N PRO A 68 -2.71 12.83 -16.66
CA PRO A 68 -3.43 11.65 -17.10
C PRO A 68 -3.10 11.36 -18.58
N SER A 69 -2.47 10.21 -18.86
CA SER A 69 -2.30 9.75 -20.24
C SER A 69 -3.65 9.44 -20.86
N VAL A 70 -4.05 10.23 -21.88
CA VAL A 70 -5.29 10.02 -22.65
C VAL A 70 -5.33 8.60 -23.21
N ILE A 71 -4.22 8.13 -23.78
CA ILE A 71 -4.11 6.79 -24.37
C ILE A 71 -4.34 5.72 -23.30
N ALA A 72 -3.65 5.81 -22.17
CA ALA A 72 -3.79 4.83 -21.09
C ALA A 72 -5.21 4.84 -20.50
N PHE A 73 -5.83 6.02 -20.37
CA PHE A 73 -7.18 6.15 -19.84
C PHE A 73 -8.24 5.58 -20.80
N VAL A 74 -8.09 5.84 -22.11
CA VAL A 74 -8.94 5.25 -23.16
C VAL A 74 -8.85 3.72 -23.14
N GLN A 75 -7.64 3.17 -23.07
CA GLN A 75 -7.41 1.73 -22.94
C GLN A 75 -8.05 1.18 -21.67
N TYR A 76 -7.94 1.89 -20.55
CA TYR A 76 -8.52 1.49 -19.27
C TYR A 76 -10.06 1.48 -19.27
N LEU A 77 -10.69 2.48 -19.89
CA LEU A 77 -12.14 2.54 -20.09
C LEU A 77 -12.63 1.36 -20.94
N ARG A 78 -11.97 1.10 -22.07
CA ARG A 78 -12.31 -0.02 -22.97
C ARG A 78 -12.12 -1.37 -22.30
N ALA A 79 -10.96 -1.60 -21.66
CA ALA A 79 -10.69 -2.85 -20.94
C ALA A 79 -11.70 -3.11 -19.82
N THR A 80 -12.13 -2.08 -19.09
CA THR A 80 -13.16 -2.22 -18.04
C THR A 80 -14.52 -2.56 -18.63
N ALA A 81 -14.89 -1.95 -19.77
CA ALA A 81 -16.12 -2.28 -20.49
C ALA A 81 -16.11 -3.74 -20.98
N ASP A 82 -14.98 -4.19 -21.55
CA ASP A 82 -14.80 -5.57 -22.04
C ASP A 82 -14.81 -6.58 -20.87
N GLU A 83 -14.24 -6.23 -19.71
CA GLU A 83 -14.30 -7.07 -18.51
C GLU A 83 -15.74 -7.21 -17.98
N ILE A 84 -16.54 -6.14 -18.01
CA ILE A 84 -17.97 -6.21 -17.67
C ILE A 84 -18.72 -7.08 -18.69
N GLU A 85 -18.44 -6.94 -19.98
CA GLU A 85 -19.11 -7.73 -21.02
C GLU A 85 -18.79 -9.23 -20.91
N THR A 86 -17.51 -9.57 -20.68
CA THR A 86 -17.04 -10.95 -20.57
C THR A 86 -17.39 -11.62 -19.25
N SER A 87 -17.68 -10.85 -18.19
CA SER A 87 -18.12 -11.38 -16.89
C SER A 87 -19.50 -12.06 -16.94
N GLY A 88 -20.26 -11.88 -18.02
CA GLY A 88 -21.58 -12.48 -18.20
C GLY A 88 -22.75 -11.69 -17.60
N PHE A 89 -22.53 -10.51 -17.00
CA PHE A 89 -23.61 -9.71 -16.39
C PHE A 89 -24.73 -9.30 -17.36
N THR A 90 -24.45 -9.32 -18.66
CA THR A 90 -25.35 -8.86 -19.73
C THR A 90 -26.14 -9.98 -20.42
N GLN A 91 -25.87 -11.26 -20.10
CA GLN A 91 -26.44 -12.46 -20.76
C GLN A 91 -27.77 -12.89 -20.17
N ASP A 92 -28.80 -13.20 -20.98
CA ASP A 92 -30.22 -13.38 -20.56
C ASP A 92 -30.45 -14.47 -19.51
N ASP A 93 -29.55 -15.42 -19.41
CA ASP A 93 -29.52 -16.53 -18.47
C ASP A 93 -28.57 -16.32 -17.26
N ALA A 94 -27.92 -15.17 -17.15
CA ALA A 94 -26.96 -14.88 -16.09
C ALA A 94 -27.57 -15.05 -14.69
N ARG A 95 -27.06 -16.01 -13.92
CA ARG A 95 -27.31 -16.07 -12.48
C ARG A 95 -26.49 -14.97 -11.82
N LEU A 96 -27.18 -14.00 -11.22
CA LEU A 96 -26.55 -12.85 -10.58
C LEU A 96 -25.93 -13.17 -9.20
N ASP A 97 -25.96 -14.43 -8.77
CA ASP A 97 -25.17 -14.91 -7.63
C ASP A 97 -23.66 -14.74 -7.87
N ILE A 98 -23.21 -14.67 -9.13
CA ILE A 98 -21.84 -14.30 -9.51
C ILE A 98 -21.40 -12.93 -8.98
N LEU A 99 -22.35 -12.01 -8.71
CA LEU A 99 -22.04 -10.69 -8.16
C LEU A 99 -21.58 -10.73 -6.71
N LYS A 100 -21.87 -11.82 -6.00
CA LYS A 100 -21.37 -12.04 -4.62
C LYS A 100 -19.87 -12.32 -4.59
N SER A 101 -19.25 -12.52 -5.74
CA SER A 101 -17.79 -12.58 -5.84
C SER A 101 -17.20 -11.19 -5.60
N HIS A 102 -16.30 -11.09 -4.63
CA HIS A 102 -15.53 -9.86 -4.38
C HIS A 102 -14.87 -9.28 -5.63
N LYS A 103 -14.46 -10.13 -6.59
CA LYS A 103 -13.90 -9.68 -7.87
C LYS A 103 -14.90 -8.86 -8.67
N ASN A 104 -16.14 -9.34 -8.74
CA ASN A 104 -17.19 -8.72 -9.56
C ASN A 104 -17.73 -7.44 -8.90
N GLU A 105 -17.85 -7.43 -7.57
CA GLU A 105 -18.17 -6.22 -6.80
C GLU A 105 -17.10 -5.13 -7.01
N ALA A 106 -15.81 -5.50 -6.95
CA ALA A 106 -14.71 -4.58 -7.20
C ALA A 106 -14.72 -4.02 -8.63
N LEU A 107 -15.08 -4.84 -9.62
CA LEU A 107 -15.21 -4.43 -11.02
C LEU A 107 -16.33 -3.39 -11.22
N LEU A 108 -17.51 -3.62 -10.63
CA LEU A 108 -18.63 -2.68 -10.74
C LEU A 108 -18.34 -1.35 -10.02
N ARG A 109 -17.68 -1.41 -8.86
CA ARG A 109 -17.21 -0.20 -8.15
C ARG A 109 -16.17 0.57 -8.95
N LYS A 110 -15.25 -0.13 -9.63
CA LYS A 110 -14.27 0.48 -10.53
C LYS A 110 -14.96 1.19 -11.70
N ALA A 111 -15.98 0.57 -12.30
CA ALA A 111 -16.74 1.17 -13.38
C ALA A 111 -17.54 2.40 -12.93
N SER A 112 -18.16 2.35 -11.75
CA SER A 112 -18.88 3.50 -11.20
C SER A 112 -17.95 4.70 -10.95
N GLN A 113 -16.73 4.44 -10.47
CA GLN A 113 -15.72 5.48 -10.28
C GLN A 113 -15.31 6.18 -11.58
N LEU A 114 -15.22 5.44 -12.68
CA LEU A 114 -14.89 5.99 -14.00
C LEU A 114 -16.00 6.87 -14.57
N MET A 115 -17.26 6.60 -14.19
CA MET A 115 -18.41 7.37 -14.67
C MET A 115 -18.68 8.64 -13.87
N TRP A 116 -18.05 8.83 -12.72
CA TRP A 116 -18.17 10.07 -11.92
C TRP A 116 -17.65 11.33 -12.61
N MET A 117 -16.95 11.18 -13.74
CA MET A 117 -16.50 12.30 -14.58
C MET A 117 -17.69 13.04 -15.23
N ASP A 118 -18.81 12.36 -15.42
CA ASP A 118 -19.99 12.89 -16.04
C ASP A 118 -21.02 13.28 -14.98
N LYS A 119 -21.31 14.59 -14.93
CA LYS A 119 -22.21 15.20 -13.94
C LYS A 119 -23.68 15.10 -14.35
N GLU A 120 -24.00 14.41 -15.44
CA GLU A 120 -25.39 14.17 -15.82
C GLU A 120 -26.13 13.35 -14.74
N LEU A 121 -27.35 13.79 -14.42
CA LEU A 121 -28.17 13.20 -13.36
C LEU A 121 -28.46 11.71 -13.58
N GLN A 122 -28.58 11.29 -14.83
CA GLN A 122 -28.80 9.88 -15.19
C GLN A 122 -27.56 9.02 -14.93
N THR A 123 -26.38 9.56 -15.24
CA THR A 123 -25.11 8.92 -14.91
C THR A 123 -24.91 8.82 -13.40
N GLN A 124 -25.31 9.84 -12.64
CA GLN A 124 -25.21 9.79 -11.17
C GLN A 124 -26.09 8.67 -10.56
N LYS A 125 -27.32 8.50 -11.04
CA LYS A 125 -28.18 7.38 -10.61
C LYS A 125 -27.57 6.01 -10.92
N LEU A 126 -26.94 5.89 -12.08
CA LEU A 126 -26.23 4.67 -12.46
C LEU A 126 -25.00 4.40 -11.58
N VAL A 127 -24.24 5.44 -11.26
CA VAL A 127 -23.08 5.36 -10.36
C VAL A 127 -23.51 4.92 -8.96
N ASP A 128 -24.57 5.51 -8.42
CA ASP A 128 -25.11 5.13 -7.11
C ASP A 128 -25.60 3.68 -7.12
N ALA A 129 -26.22 3.26 -8.23
CA ALA A 129 -26.70 1.89 -8.40
C ALA A 129 -25.56 0.87 -8.39
N LEU A 130 -24.47 1.14 -9.12
CA LEU A 130 -23.31 0.24 -9.21
C LEU A 130 -22.39 0.26 -7.98
N SER A 131 -22.48 1.29 -7.13
CA SER A 131 -21.61 1.45 -5.95
C SER A 131 -22.17 0.85 -4.65
N GLY A 132 -23.38 0.29 -4.67
CA GLY A 132 -24.05 -0.27 -3.48
C GLY A 132 -25.11 -1.33 -3.80
N PRO A 133 -25.83 -1.86 -2.79
CA PRO A 133 -26.80 -2.95 -2.95
C PRO A 133 -28.14 -2.51 -3.57
N ALA A 134 -28.11 -1.54 -4.49
CA ALA A 134 -29.26 -0.73 -4.87
C ALA A 134 -30.17 -1.33 -5.96
N PHE A 135 -29.99 -2.59 -6.35
CA PHE A 135 -30.83 -3.23 -7.37
C PHE A 135 -31.96 -4.05 -6.73
N ALA A 136 -33.20 -3.81 -7.17
CA ALA A 136 -34.35 -4.57 -6.71
C ALA A 136 -34.54 -5.88 -7.50
N THR A 137 -34.02 -5.96 -8.75
CA THR A 137 -34.14 -7.15 -9.62
C THR A 137 -32.90 -7.42 -10.48
N SER A 138 -32.82 -8.65 -11.02
CA SER A 138 -31.75 -9.04 -11.95
C SER A 138 -31.78 -8.32 -13.30
N GLU A 139 -32.95 -7.85 -13.71
CA GLU A 139 -33.14 -7.14 -14.98
C GLU A 139 -32.63 -5.69 -14.90
N GLU A 140 -32.87 -5.02 -13.77
CA GLU A 140 -32.35 -3.66 -13.50
C GLU A 140 -30.82 -3.64 -13.51
N MET A 141 -30.20 -4.64 -12.87
CA MET A 141 -28.74 -4.77 -12.82
C MET A 141 -28.12 -5.00 -14.21
N ARG A 142 -28.70 -5.92 -14.99
CA ARG A 142 -28.28 -6.19 -16.36
C ARG A 142 -28.38 -4.93 -17.23
N THR A 143 -29.48 -4.20 -17.09
CA THR A 143 -29.70 -2.94 -17.82
C THR A 143 -28.65 -1.91 -17.42
N ALA A 144 -28.36 -1.78 -16.13
CA ALA A 144 -27.30 -0.91 -15.62
C ALA A 144 -25.91 -1.29 -16.17
N CYS A 145 -25.57 -2.58 -16.22
CA CYS A 145 -24.28 -3.04 -16.78
C CYS A 145 -24.17 -2.74 -18.29
N LYS A 146 -25.26 -2.94 -19.05
CA LYS A 146 -25.31 -2.58 -20.49
C LYS A 146 -25.12 -1.08 -20.68
N HIS A 147 -25.77 -0.26 -19.87
CA HIS A 147 -25.58 1.20 -19.89
C HIS A 147 -24.16 1.61 -19.52
N ALA A 148 -23.57 0.98 -18.51
CA ALA A 148 -22.19 1.25 -18.11
C ALA A 148 -21.19 0.94 -19.24
N ILE A 149 -21.31 -0.21 -19.91
CA ILE A 149 -20.48 -0.55 -21.09
C ILE A 149 -20.58 0.55 -22.16
N ALA A 150 -21.81 0.94 -22.52
CA ALA A 150 -22.05 1.94 -23.55
C ALA A 150 -21.44 3.31 -23.19
N LEU A 151 -21.59 3.74 -21.93
CA LEU A 151 -21.02 5.00 -21.44
C LEU A 151 -19.50 4.98 -21.42
N LEU A 152 -18.89 3.92 -20.89
CA LEU A 152 -17.42 3.78 -20.84
C LEU A 152 -16.81 3.83 -22.25
N ARG A 153 -17.42 3.14 -23.22
CA ARG A 153 -17.00 3.20 -24.64
C ARG A 153 -17.20 4.61 -25.23
N THR A 154 -18.33 5.25 -24.94
CA THR A 154 -18.60 6.63 -25.38
C THR A 154 -17.58 7.62 -24.84
N TYR A 155 -17.18 7.51 -23.55
CA TYR A 155 -16.13 8.35 -22.99
C TYR A 155 -14.78 8.10 -23.65
N ALA A 156 -14.43 6.84 -23.89
CA ALA A 156 -13.20 6.49 -24.60
C ALA A 156 -13.16 7.16 -25.99
N ASP A 157 -14.24 7.07 -26.75
CA ASP A 157 -14.31 7.66 -28.09
C ASP A 157 -14.31 9.20 -28.05
N LYS A 158 -14.99 9.82 -27.08
CA LYS A 158 -14.93 11.28 -26.85
C LYS A 158 -13.51 11.73 -26.50
N MET A 159 -12.77 10.95 -25.71
CA MET A 159 -11.40 11.26 -25.33
C MET A 159 -10.43 11.12 -26.51
N GLU A 160 -10.58 10.08 -27.34
CA GLU A 160 -9.81 9.94 -28.59
C GLU A 160 -10.03 11.11 -29.55
N ARG A 161 -11.27 11.65 -29.60
CA ARG A 161 -11.60 12.85 -30.38
C ARG A 161 -11.20 14.18 -29.72
N GLY A 162 -10.68 14.15 -28.49
CA GLY A 162 -10.32 15.35 -27.73
C GLY A 162 -11.51 16.18 -27.22
N GLU A 163 -12.73 15.63 -27.31
CA GLU A 163 -13.98 16.25 -26.83
C GLU A 163 -14.12 16.14 -25.30
N MET A 164 -13.39 15.21 -24.70
CA MET A 164 -13.35 14.98 -23.27
C MET A 164 -11.89 14.82 -22.83
N LYS A 165 -11.51 15.46 -21.73
CA LYS A 165 -10.21 15.22 -21.10
C LYS A 165 -10.34 14.14 -20.03
N PRO A 166 -9.35 13.24 -19.88
CA PRO A 166 -9.27 12.36 -18.73
C PRO A 166 -9.26 13.21 -17.45
N GLN A 167 -10.19 12.90 -16.54
CA GLN A 167 -10.20 13.46 -15.20
C GLN A 167 -10.09 12.27 -14.27
N TYR A 168 -8.92 12.09 -13.68
CA TYR A 168 -8.93 11.48 -12.37
C TYR A 168 -9.59 12.52 -11.48
N LYS A 169 -10.75 12.20 -10.90
CA LYS A 169 -11.17 12.93 -9.69
C LYS A 169 -9.98 12.91 -8.73
N ASP A 170 -9.85 13.93 -7.89
CA ASP A 170 -9.02 13.93 -6.66
C ASP A 170 -9.48 12.79 -5.75
N THR A 171 -9.29 11.58 -6.26
CA THR A 171 -9.35 10.35 -5.55
C THR A 171 -8.05 10.33 -4.78
N THR A 172 -8.13 9.91 -3.54
CA THR A 172 -7.01 9.62 -2.64
C THR A 172 -5.98 8.64 -3.22
N ASP A 173 -6.14 8.24 -4.49
CA ASP A 173 -5.53 7.11 -5.16
C ASP A 173 -4.65 7.59 -6.35
N SER A 174 -4.68 8.87 -6.71
CA SER A 174 -3.86 9.40 -7.80
C SER A 174 -2.37 9.24 -7.50
N LEU A 175 -1.53 9.10 -8.54
CA LEU A 175 -0.08 8.98 -8.34
C LEU A 175 0.50 10.23 -7.66
N SER A 176 0.07 11.42 -8.07
CA SER A 176 0.49 12.68 -7.47
C SER A 176 0.11 12.75 -5.98
N GLU A 177 -1.12 12.40 -5.63
CA GLU A 177 -1.58 12.43 -4.24
C GLU A 177 -0.83 11.43 -3.35
N ARG A 178 -0.52 10.24 -3.87
CA ARG A 178 0.29 9.25 -3.15
C ARG A 178 1.71 9.73 -2.88
N TRP A 179 2.34 10.38 -3.86
CA TRP A 179 3.64 11.01 -3.67
C TRP A 179 3.60 12.19 -2.69
N ASN A 180 2.57 13.04 -2.77
CA ASN A 180 2.35 14.13 -1.83
C ASN A 180 2.13 13.62 -0.40
N THR A 181 1.34 12.55 -0.24
CA THR A 181 1.14 11.86 1.03
C THR A 181 2.47 11.39 1.61
N LEU A 182 3.32 10.77 0.80
CA LEU A 182 4.65 10.32 1.22
C LEU A 182 5.54 11.50 1.64
N ALA A 183 5.53 12.60 0.89
CA ALA A 183 6.31 13.79 1.20
C ALA A 183 5.87 14.44 2.52
N ILE A 184 4.56 14.63 2.70
CA ILE A 184 3.96 15.19 3.93
C ILE A 184 4.32 14.32 5.13
N LEU A 185 4.11 13.00 5.02
CA LEU A 185 4.44 12.07 6.09
C LEU A 185 5.93 12.13 6.46
N SER A 186 6.81 12.12 5.46
CA SER A 186 8.27 12.14 5.69
C SER A 186 8.72 13.40 6.44
N ARG A 187 8.21 14.58 6.06
CA ARG A 187 8.48 15.85 6.75
C ARG A 187 7.92 15.87 8.17
N GLN A 188 6.73 15.31 8.37
CA GLN A 188 6.11 15.20 9.68
C GLN A 188 6.94 14.29 10.60
N ILE A 189 7.43 13.15 10.10
CA ILE A 189 8.31 12.27 10.86
C ILE A 189 9.65 12.96 11.18
N GLU A 190 10.28 13.64 10.22
CA GLU A 190 11.50 14.42 10.49
C GLU A 190 11.28 15.46 11.61
N THR A 191 10.16 16.19 11.56
CA THR A 191 9.79 17.19 12.57
C THR A 191 9.57 16.55 13.95
N ILE A 192 8.82 15.45 14.00
CA ILE A 192 8.56 14.69 15.23
C ILE A 192 9.87 14.19 15.82
N LEU A 193 10.78 13.65 15.00
CA LEU A 193 12.09 13.18 15.45
C LEU A 193 12.96 14.32 15.98
N ALA A 194 13.00 15.47 15.30
CA ALA A 194 13.73 16.64 15.77
C ALA A 194 13.21 17.12 17.13
N LYS A 195 11.88 17.13 17.33
CA LYS A 195 11.26 17.45 18.62
C LYS A 195 11.63 16.44 19.71
N GLN A 196 11.54 15.15 19.41
CA GLN A 196 11.88 14.09 20.36
C GLN A 196 13.35 14.17 20.79
N LEU A 197 14.28 14.40 19.87
CA LEU A 197 15.71 14.57 20.18
C LEU A 197 16.00 15.86 20.97
N SER A 198 15.16 16.88 20.80
CA SER A 198 15.27 18.16 21.52
C SER A 198 14.49 18.19 22.85
N ASP A 199 13.92 17.06 23.29
CA ASP A 199 13.08 16.95 24.49
C ASP A 199 11.84 17.87 24.46
N ILE A 200 11.31 18.13 23.27
CA ILE A 200 10.09 18.90 23.06
C ILE A 200 8.91 17.92 23.02
N GLU A 201 7.90 18.17 23.85
CA GLU A 201 6.70 17.34 23.85
C GLU A 201 5.96 17.44 22.51
N ILE A 202 5.66 16.27 21.93
CA ILE A 202 4.86 16.18 20.71
C ILE A 202 3.38 16.36 21.01
N THR A 203 2.66 17.01 20.09
CA THR A 203 1.24 17.28 20.23
C THR A 203 0.39 16.03 20.07
N ASN A 204 -0.91 16.13 20.38
CA ASN A 204 -1.85 15.03 20.13
C ASN A 204 -2.01 14.73 18.63
N SER A 205 -1.95 15.75 17.75
CA SER A 205 -2.01 15.53 16.30
C SER A 205 -0.75 14.82 15.77
N GLU A 206 0.43 15.18 16.28
CA GLU A 206 1.69 14.50 15.98
C GLU A 206 1.69 13.05 16.45
N ARG A 207 1.08 12.78 17.61
CA ARG A 207 0.88 11.41 18.09
C ARG A 207 -0.03 10.60 17.16
N SER A 208 -1.12 11.20 16.66
CA SER A 208 -2.00 10.53 15.70
C SER A 208 -1.26 10.16 14.42
N ILE A 209 -0.34 11.01 13.94
CA ILE A 209 0.48 10.69 12.76
C ILE A 209 1.30 9.41 12.97
N LEU A 210 1.91 9.23 14.14
CA LEU A 210 2.65 8.00 14.46
C LEU A 210 1.75 6.75 14.53
N ILE A 211 0.53 6.91 15.03
CA ILE A 211 -0.46 5.81 15.11
C ILE A 211 -0.92 5.41 13.70
N GLU A 212 -1.18 6.40 12.84
CA GLU A 212 -1.66 6.22 11.46
C GLU A 212 -0.53 6.00 10.44
N TYR A 213 0.73 5.95 10.88
CA TYR A 213 1.90 5.84 10.00
C TYR A 213 1.78 4.66 9.02
N GLY A 214 1.48 3.46 9.54
CA GLY A 214 1.37 2.26 8.71
C GLY A 214 0.26 2.36 7.67
N TYR A 215 -0.91 2.88 8.05
CA TYR A 215 -2.03 3.11 7.15
C TYR A 215 -1.69 4.15 6.06
N THR A 216 -0.99 5.23 6.45
CA THR A 216 -0.59 6.30 5.53
C THR A 216 0.43 5.82 4.50
N VAL A 217 1.44 5.04 4.93
CA VAL A 217 2.41 4.41 4.02
C VAL A 217 1.72 3.40 3.11
N ALA A 218 0.80 2.58 3.64
CA ALA A 218 0.04 1.62 2.85
C ALA A 218 -0.73 2.32 1.71
N ASN A 219 -1.45 3.41 2.02
CA ASN A 219 -2.15 4.21 1.02
C ASN A 219 -1.21 4.81 -0.02
N ALA A 220 -0.07 5.38 0.39
CA ALA A 220 0.95 5.89 -0.53
C ALA A 220 1.50 4.79 -1.47
N MET A 221 1.59 3.55 -0.98
CA MET A 221 1.98 2.38 -1.78
C MET A 221 0.84 1.81 -2.65
N GLY A 222 -0.37 2.37 -2.59
CA GLY A 222 -1.54 1.91 -3.32
C GLY A 222 -2.27 0.72 -2.70
N TYR A 223 -2.04 0.43 -1.41
CA TYR A 223 -2.87 -0.50 -0.63
C TYR A 223 -4.14 0.22 -0.16
N LEU A 224 -5.15 0.27 -1.03
CA LEU A 224 -6.42 0.95 -0.80
C LEU A 224 -7.45 0.02 -0.14
N ALA A 225 -8.68 0.50 0.09
CA ALA A 225 -9.75 -0.07 0.92
C ALA A 225 -10.06 -1.59 0.85
N ALA A 226 -9.55 -2.35 -0.13
CA ALA A 226 -9.71 -3.81 -0.24
C ALA A 226 -8.36 -4.59 -0.21
N ALA A 227 -7.23 -3.91 0.01
CA ALA A 227 -5.91 -4.51 -0.03
C ALA A 227 -5.58 -5.33 1.23
N GLY A 228 -6.37 -5.18 2.31
CA GLY A 228 -6.28 -6.00 3.51
C GLY A 228 -6.77 -7.45 3.32
N ASP A 229 -7.67 -7.69 2.36
CA ASP A 229 -8.23 -9.03 2.12
C ASP A 229 -7.32 -9.91 1.26
N ASN A 230 -6.39 -9.31 0.53
CA ASN A 230 -5.39 -10.02 -0.25
C ASN A 230 -4.06 -9.23 -0.27
N PRO A 231 -3.35 -9.17 0.88
CA PRO A 231 -2.11 -8.41 0.98
C PRO A 231 -1.10 -8.95 -0.03
N ARG A 232 -0.55 -8.05 -0.84
CA ARG A 232 0.48 -8.43 -1.80
C ARG A 232 1.78 -8.73 -1.05
N ASP A 233 2.41 -9.85 -1.37
CA ASP A 233 3.71 -10.23 -0.81
C ASP A 233 4.82 -9.49 -1.55
N ASN A 234 4.92 -8.19 -1.24
CA ASN A 234 5.79 -7.20 -1.86
C ASN A 234 7.05 -6.89 -1.04
N ALA A 235 7.17 -7.53 0.13
CA ALA A 235 8.27 -7.32 1.07
C ALA A 235 9.59 -7.92 0.55
N PRO A 236 9.60 -9.10 -0.11
CA PRO A 236 10.80 -9.58 -0.76
C PRO A 236 11.23 -8.65 -1.89
N ARG A 237 12.44 -8.11 -1.79
CA ARG A 237 13.07 -7.27 -2.82
C ARG A 237 14.52 -7.65 -2.95
N TRP A 238 15.05 -7.62 -4.17
CA TRP A 238 16.46 -7.89 -4.44
C TRP A 238 17.06 -6.72 -5.21
N ALA A 239 18.26 -6.31 -4.82
CA ALA A 239 19.00 -5.25 -5.50
C ALA A 239 20.49 -5.57 -5.54
N GLU A 240 21.12 -5.30 -6.68
CA GLU A 240 22.57 -5.26 -6.78
C GLU A 240 23.08 -3.94 -6.20
N VAL A 241 24.02 -4.00 -5.26
CA VAL A 241 24.58 -2.82 -4.58
C VAL A 241 26.06 -2.58 -4.89
N ALA A 242 26.77 -3.60 -5.38
CA ALA A 242 28.12 -3.46 -5.89
C ALA A 242 28.35 -4.45 -7.03
N HIS A 243 29.21 -4.07 -7.98
CA HIS A 243 29.62 -4.91 -9.10
C HIS A 243 31.09 -4.60 -9.45
N ASP A 244 31.93 -5.62 -9.49
CA ASP A 244 33.31 -5.54 -9.97
C ASP A 244 33.38 -6.05 -11.43
N PRO A 245 33.54 -5.15 -12.42
CA PRO A 245 33.57 -5.54 -13.82
C PRO A 245 34.85 -6.29 -14.22
N ASN A 246 35.89 -6.34 -13.38
CA ASN A 246 37.14 -7.04 -13.72
C ASN A 246 37.02 -8.55 -13.50
N VAL A 247 36.22 -8.96 -12.52
CA VAL A 247 35.98 -10.37 -12.16
C VAL A 247 34.53 -10.80 -12.45
N ASP A 248 33.69 -9.88 -12.93
CA ASP A 248 32.26 -10.08 -13.19
C ASP A 248 31.50 -10.59 -11.95
N GLU A 249 31.90 -10.12 -10.77
CA GLU A 249 31.26 -10.47 -9.50
C GLU A 249 30.40 -9.31 -9.00
N SER A 250 29.28 -9.65 -8.36
CA SER A 250 28.37 -8.68 -7.76
C SER A 250 28.10 -8.98 -6.30
N LEU A 251 27.65 -7.97 -5.56
CA LEU A 251 26.98 -8.12 -4.28
C LEU A 251 25.50 -7.80 -4.47
N GLY A 252 24.68 -8.83 -4.36
CA GLY A 252 23.23 -8.69 -4.20
C GLY A 252 22.88 -8.53 -2.73
N VAL A 253 21.99 -7.60 -2.41
CA VAL A 253 21.33 -7.54 -1.10
C VAL A 253 19.84 -7.70 -1.30
N ALA A 254 19.18 -8.25 -0.30
CA ALA A 254 17.76 -8.49 -0.41
C ALA A 254 17.03 -8.41 0.93
N THR A 255 15.75 -8.08 0.85
CA THR A 255 14.81 -8.23 1.96
C THR A 255 13.97 -9.47 1.77
N GLY A 256 13.52 -10.09 2.86
CA GLY A 256 12.52 -11.15 2.82
C GLY A 256 11.18 -10.71 3.40
N ARG A 257 10.34 -11.69 3.76
CA ARG A 257 9.06 -11.43 4.41
C ARG A 257 9.26 -10.79 5.79
N ALA A 258 8.32 -9.93 6.17
CA ALA A 258 8.32 -9.28 7.47
C ALA A 258 8.22 -10.31 8.59
N ARG A 259 9.01 -10.11 9.64
CA ARG A 259 8.98 -10.89 10.89
C ARG A 259 8.43 -10.03 12.00
N ALA A 260 7.76 -10.65 12.96
CA ALA A 260 7.34 -9.96 14.17
C ALA A 260 8.56 -9.59 15.03
N LEU A 261 8.63 -8.32 15.43
CA LEU A 261 9.60 -7.79 16.38
C LEU A 261 8.91 -7.59 17.73
N PHE A 262 9.49 -8.13 18.79
CA PHE A 262 9.05 -7.91 20.17
C PHE A 262 10.18 -7.22 20.94
N VAL A 263 9.87 -6.08 21.56
CA VAL A 263 10.84 -5.31 22.34
C VAL A 263 10.26 -5.06 23.72
N LEU A 264 11.00 -5.45 24.76
CA LEU A 264 10.68 -5.05 26.12
C LEU A 264 11.36 -3.71 26.40
N TYR A 265 10.58 -2.63 26.37
CA TYR A 265 11.08 -1.27 26.47
C TYR A 265 10.89 -0.71 27.89
N PRO A 266 11.96 -0.31 28.60
CA PRO A 266 11.83 0.32 29.90
C PRO A 266 11.32 1.76 29.75
N TRP A 267 10.20 2.07 30.38
CA TRP A 267 9.56 3.38 30.36
C TRP A 267 9.09 3.79 31.75
N ARG A 268 9.69 4.85 32.31
CA ARG A 268 9.33 5.44 33.62
C ARG A 268 9.20 4.39 34.74
N GLY A 269 10.18 3.49 34.84
CA GLY A 269 10.21 2.43 35.85
C GLY A 269 9.23 1.28 35.60
N ARG A 270 8.66 1.17 34.40
CA ARG A 270 7.80 0.05 33.97
C ARG A 270 8.39 -0.58 32.72
N GLU A 271 8.15 -1.87 32.53
CA GLU A 271 8.46 -2.56 31.28
C GLU A 271 7.24 -2.53 30.36
N LEU A 272 7.43 -2.05 29.13
CA LEU A 272 6.41 -2.04 28.10
C LEU A 272 6.76 -3.07 27.04
N LEU A 273 5.83 -3.98 26.74
CA LEU A 273 5.95 -4.82 25.57
C LEU A 273 5.55 -4.02 24.33
N CYS A 274 6.52 -3.73 23.48
CA CYS A 274 6.33 -3.15 22.16
C CYS A 274 6.36 -4.26 21.11
N THR A 275 5.48 -4.16 20.11
CA THR A 275 5.40 -5.10 19.00
C THR A 275 5.52 -4.35 17.68
N GLY A 276 6.12 -4.95 16.67
CA GLY A 276 6.31 -4.32 15.37
C GLY A 276 6.67 -5.32 14.29
N ALA A 277 7.00 -4.80 13.11
CA ALA A 277 7.52 -5.59 12.00
C ALA A 277 8.99 -5.23 11.75
N VAL A 278 9.79 -6.24 11.42
CA VAL A 278 11.17 -6.06 10.95
C VAL A 278 11.34 -6.86 9.66
N LEU A 279 12.02 -6.28 8.67
CA LEU A 279 12.36 -7.01 7.45
C LEU A 279 13.61 -7.85 7.69
N SER A 280 13.60 -9.07 7.17
CA SER A 280 14.81 -9.89 7.09
C SER A 280 15.77 -9.29 6.06
N TYR A 281 17.06 -9.47 6.26
CA TYR A 281 18.12 -8.98 5.38
C TYR A 281 19.00 -10.15 4.93
N TYR A 282 19.36 -10.16 3.65
CA TYR A 282 20.14 -11.19 2.99
C TYR A 282 21.24 -10.56 2.15
N GLU A 283 22.36 -11.27 2.01
CA GLU A 283 23.47 -10.94 1.11
C GLU A 283 23.74 -12.14 0.21
N GLU A 284 23.91 -11.90 -1.08
CA GLU A 284 24.34 -12.88 -2.06
C GLU A 284 25.61 -12.39 -2.75
N TRP A 285 26.72 -13.05 -2.42
CA TRP A 285 28.03 -12.78 -3.02
C TRP A 285 28.20 -13.54 -4.33
N ALA A 286 28.77 -12.86 -5.33
CA ALA A 286 29.02 -13.38 -6.67
C ALA A 286 27.80 -14.13 -7.25
N PRO A 287 26.60 -13.50 -7.29
CA PRO A 287 25.42 -14.15 -7.80
C PRO A 287 25.63 -14.48 -9.29
N THR A 288 25.35 -15.71 -9.69
CA THR A 288 25.52 -16.18 -11.08
C THR A 288 24.59 -15.46 -12.06
N LYS A 289 23.56 -14.79 -11.54
CA LYS A 289 22.65 -13.92 -12.28
C LYS A 289 22.07 -12.86 -11.34
N ARG A 290 21.79 -11.67 -11.87
CA ARG A 290 20.92 -10.71 -11.19
C ARG A 290 19.51 -11.29 -11.08
N LEU A 291 18.90 -11.17 -9.91
CA LEU A 291 17.55 -11.66 -9.67
C LEU A 291 16.52 -10.55 -9.82
N THR A 292 15.39 -10.88 -10.42
CA THR A 292 14.17 -10.09 -10.28
C THR A 292 13.54 -10.34 -8.91
N ASP A 293 12.67 -9.42 -8.45
CA ASP A 293 11.93 -9.61 -7.20
C ASP A 293 11.10 -10.90 -7.17
N ALA A 294 10.60 -11.34 -8.34
CA ALA A 294 9.84 -12.59 -8.47
C ALA A 294 10.74 -13.82 -8.30
N GLU A 295 11.90 -13.86 -8.98
CA GLU A 295 12.85 -14.96 -8.83
C GLU A 295 13.43 -15.04 -7.42
N TRP A 296 13.68 -13.89 -6.78
CA TRP A 296 14.10 -13.83 -5.39
C TRP A 296 13.04 -14.42 -4.44
N LYS A 297 11.78 -14.06 -4.67
CA LYS A 297 10.66 -14.62 -3.90
C LYS A 297 10.55 -16.14 -4.08
N GLU A 298 10.66 -16.64 -5.30
CA GLU A 298 10.68 -18.09 -5.57
C GLU A 298 11.86 -18.78 -4.87
N LYS A 299 13.04 -18.15 -4.86
CA LYS A 299 14.22 -18.66 -4.15
C LYS A 299 13.97 -18.75 -2.64
N LEU A 300 13.35 -17.73 -2.04
CA LEU A 300 12.96 -17.74 -0.62
C LEU A 300 11.93 -18.83 -0.27
N ASP A 301 11.10 -19.24 -1.23
CA ASP A 301 10.10 -20.29 -1.06
C ASP A 301 10.67 -21.70 -1.32
N SER A 302 11.90 -21.79 -1.82
CA SER A 302 12.59 -23.04 -2.13
C SER A 302 13.39 -23.59 -0.93
N PRO A 303 13.76 -24.89 -0.96
CA PRO A 303 14.72 -25.44 0.01
C PRO A 303 16.10 -24.76 -0.01
N ASP A 304 16.42 -24.03 -1.08
CA ASP A 304 17.69 -23.34 -1.30
C ASP A 304 17.66 -21.87 -0.86
N ALA A 305 16.68 -21.48 -0.02
CA ALA A 305 16.61 -20.15 0.56
C ALA A 305 17.90 -19.83 1.35
N PRO A 306 18.61 -18.74 1.04
CA PRO A 306 19.88 -18.45 1.69
C PRO A 306 19.65 -18.12 3.17
N PRO A 307 20.60 -18.47 4.06
CA PRO A 307 20.54 -18.03 5.45
C PRO A 307 20.76 -16.50 5.54
N PRO A 308 20.29 -15.85 6.60
CA PRO A 308 20.73 -14.49 6.93
C PRO A 308 22.26 -14.44 7.08
N PRO A 309 22.91 -13.31 6.77
CA PRO A 309 24.35 -13.13 6.94
C PRO A 309 24.82 -13.48 8.35
N ASP A 310 26.00 -14.11 8.46
CA ASP A 310 26.56 -14.57 9.73
C ASP A 310 26.68 -13.46 10.77
N TRP A 311 26.95 -12.23 10.33
CA TRP A 311 27.08 -11.07 11.21
C TRP A 311 25.75 -10.67 11.89
N LEU A 312 24.59 -11.10 11.38
CA LEU A 312 23.29 -10.93 12.03
C LEU A 312 23.00 -12.00 13.09
N ALA A 313 23.72 -13.13 13.10
CA ALA A 313 23.48 -14.23 14.02
C ALA A 313 23.42 -13.82 15.52
N PRO A 314 24.22 -12.87 16.03
CA PRO A 314 24.15 -12.44 17.42
C PRO A 314 22.84 -11.75 17.83
N ILE A 315 22.09 -11.19 16.88
CA ILE A 315 20.88 -10.39 17.14
C ILE A 315 19.58 -11.07 16.68
N LEU A 316 19.68 -12.21 15.99
CA LEU A 316 18.52 -13.01 15.63
C LEU A 316 18.11 -13.91 16.81
N ALA A 317 16.81 -13.95 17.09
CA ALA A 317 16.26 -14.91 18.03
C ALA A 317 16.53 -16.34 17.54
N LYS A 318 17.02 -17.20 18.43
CA LYS A 318 17.24 -18.63 18.20
C LYS A 318 15.93 -19.40 18.23
#